data_AF-A0A813LM34-F1
#
_entry.id   AF-A0A813LM34-F1
#
_cell.length_a   1.000
_cell.length_b   1.000
_cell.length_c   1.000
_cell.angle_alpha   90.00
_cell.angle_beta   90.00
_cell.angle_gamma   90.00
#
_symmetry.space_group_name_H-M   'P 1'
#
loop_
_entity.id
_entity.type
_entity.pdbx_description
1 polymer ?
#
loop_
_entity_poly.entity_id
_entity_poly.type
_entity_poly.pdbx_seq_one_letter_code
_entity_poly.pdbx_strand_id
1 'polypeptide(L)'
;MAIIRDKVVEAFQSWDAEGHGVIGRTQLVRIIRRLTPGVNETELEALFSAAGLDADSCVKYNDFIDWLWAESGLTEDELRSEAARERGLWESALEAARIKAAETWPPDRVAKYFDEVEARLLAEDYIQHVKREMFIQADQDHDGKVGFHEAKALINKSLRCAADLVHAPRPTQDDVRDAFDAHDTLVEGRGRMGMDEFLNLARYLQVRVAEAMLPFSKVMKDS
;
A
#
# COMPACT_ATOMS: atom_id res chain seq x y z
N MET A 1 10.70 8.74 -5.30
CA MET A 1 11.96 9.42 -4.90
C MET A 1 12.61 8.69 -3.70
N ALA A 2 13.07 7.45 -3.86
CA ALA A 2 13.60 6.64 -2.74
C ALA A 2 15.11 6.82 -2.47
N ILE A 3 15.84 7.52 -3.35
CA ILE A 3 17.32 7.55 -3.33
C ILE A 3 17.87 8.63 -2.36
N ILE A 4 17.02 9.51 -1.81
CA ILE A 4 17.50 10.66 -1.02
C ILE A 4 17.66 10.32 0.47
N ARG A 5 16.82 9.46 1.06
CA ARG A 5 16.86 9.15 2.51
C ARG A 5 18.19 8.55 2.93
N ASP A 6 18.62 7.51 2.26
CA ASP A 6 19.85 6.80 2.62
C ASP A 6 21.08 7.69 2.43
N LYS A 7 21.11 8.51 1.36
CA LYS A 7 22.21 9.47 1.12
C LYS A 7 22.26 10.59 2.15
N VAL A 8 21.10 11.05 2.61
CA VAL A 8 20.99 12.05 3.67
C VAL A 8 21.52 11.47 4.99
N VAL A 9 21.07 10.27 5.36
CA VAL A 9 21.51 9.56 6.57
C VAL A 9 23.01 9.24 6.52
N GLU A 10 23.53 8.73 5.41
CA GLU A 10 24.97 8.46 5.23
C GLU A 10 25.80 9.74 5.32
N ALA A 11 25.34 10.84 4.72
CA ALA A 11 25.99 12.13 4.86
C ALA A 11 25.99 12.58 6.32
N PHE A 12 24.89 12.43 7.06
CA PHE A 12 24.83 12.78 8.48
C PHE A 12 25.73 11.91 9.36
N GLN A 13 25.74 10.59 9.17
CA GLN A 13 26.60 9.67 9.91
C GLN A 13 28.09 9.97 9.72
N SER A 14 28.48 10.43 8.52
CA SER A 14 29.87 10.84 8.26
C SER A 14 30.25 12.18 8.92
N TRP A 15 29.27 12.96 9.38
CA TRP A 15 29.47 14.29 9.98
C TRP A 15 29.38 14.29 11.50
N ASP A 16 28.50 13.47 12.10
CA ASP A 16 28.34 13.34 13.55
C ASP A 16 29.28 12.29 14.15
N ALA A 17 30.60 12.52 14.03
CA ALA A 17 31.62 11.61 14.55
C ALA A 17 31.62 11.51 16.10
N GLU A 18 31.05 12.51 16.76
CA GLU A 18 30.96 12.61 18.23
C GLU A 18 29.62 12.08 18.79
N GLY A 19 28.66 11.75 17.92
CA GLY A 19 27.40 11.09 18.27
C GLY A 19 26.42 11.95 19.06
N HIS A 20 26.45 13.27 18.87
CA HIS A 20 25.59 14.19 19.60
C HIS A 20 24.15 14.19 19.10
N GLY A 21 23.90 13.70 17.89
CA GLY A 21 22.57 13.53 17.31
C GLY A 21 21.80 14.84 17.06
N VAL A 22 22.47 15.98 17.18
CA VAL A 22 21.92 17.32 16.95
C VAL A 22 22.72 18.03 15.87
N ILE A 23 22.02 18.74 14.99
CA ILE A 23 22.62 19.54 13.94
C ILE A 23 22.19 21.00 14.06
N GLY A 24 23.16 21.91 13.99
CA GLY A 24 22.90 23.33 13.89
C GLY A 24 22.60 23.74 12.44
N ARG A 25 21.92 24.86 12.29
CA ARG A 25 21.52 25.43 11.00
C ARG A 25 22.67 25.53 9.99
N THR A 26 23.85 25.97 10.41
CA THR A 26 25.03 26.11 9.54
C THR A 26 25.53 24.78 9.00
N GLN A 27 25.51 23.72 9.81
CA GLN A 27 25.88 22.38 9.35
C GLN A 27 24.82 21.82 8.41
N LEU A 28 23.54 22.06 8.69
CA LEU A 28 22.42 21.58 7.87
C LEU A 28 22.43 22.19 6.46
N VAL A 29 22.71 23.50 6.34
CA VAL A 29 22.95 24.17 5.04
C VAL A 29 24.03 23.48 4.24
N ARG A 30 25.14 23.11 4.89
CA ARG A 30 26.29 22.50 4.22
C ARG A 30 25.96 21.12 3.66
N ILE A 31 25.12 20.37 4.37
CA ILE A 31 24.64 19.05 3.94
C ILE A 31 23.66 19.19 2.78
N ILE A 32 22.67 20.09 2.88
CA ILE A 32 21.70 20.32 1.82
C ILE A 32 22.40 20.80 0.54
N ARG A 33 23.37 21.71 0.63
CA ARG A 33 24.16 22.14 -0.54
C ARG A 33 25.02 21.03 -1.15
N ARG A 34 25.48 20.07 -0.35
CA ARG A 34 26.25 18.91 -0.83
C ARG A 34 25.36 17.90 -1.55
N LEU A 35 24.13 17.72 -1.08
CA LEU A 35 23.14 16.82 -1.67
C LEU A 35 22.46 17.43 -2.90
N THR A 36 22.21 18.74 -2.85
CA THR A 36 21.53 19.52 -3.89
C THR A 36 22.42 20.69 -4.33
N PRO A 37 23.42 20.44 -5.20
CA PRO A 37 24.27 21.49 -5.72
C PRO A 37 23.43 22.45 -6.58
N GLY A 38 23.29 23.70 -6.13
CA GLY A 38 22.51 24.74 -6.81
C GLY A 38 21.36 25.35 -6.01
N VAL A 39 21.11 24.89 -4.77
CA VAL A 39 20.11 25.49 -3.89
C VAL A 39 20.50 26.90 -3.44
N ASN A 40 19.56 27.84 -3.51
CA ASN A 40 19.79 29.26 -3.23
C ASN A 40 19.57 29.58 -1.74
N GLU A 41 20.16 30.67 -1.24
CA GLU A 41 19.98 31.08 0.17
C GLU A 41 18.53 31.38 0.53
N THR A 42 17.76 31.93 -0.41
CA THR A 42 16.32 32.17 -0.22
C THR A 42 15.52 30.88 -0.08
N GLU A 43 15.89 29.83 -0.81
CA GLU A 43 15.23 28.52 -0.74
C GLU A 43 15.57 27.80 0.57
N LEU A 44 16.83 27.92 1.02
CA LEU A 44 17.26 27.43 2.33
C LEU A 44 16.57 28.16 3.47
N GLU A 45 16.43 29.50 3.38
CA GLU A 45 15.72 30.30 4.39
C GLU A 45 14.24 29.92 4.47
N ALA A 46 13.58 29.73 3.32
CA ALA A 46 12.21 29.27 3.26
C ALA A 46 12.06 27.88 3.90
N LEU A 47 12.99 26.96 3.61
CA LEU A 47 13.01 25.62 4.19
C LEU A 47 13.18 25.65 5.72
N PHE A 48 14.10 26.47 6.24
CA PHE A 48 14.29 26.59 7.69
C PHE A 48 13.12 27.29 8.38
N SER A 49 12.56 28.32 7.76
CA SER A 49 11.38 29.01 8.27
C SER A 49 10.17 28.07 8.32
N ALA A 50 10.00 27.20 7.32
CA ALA A 50 8.92 26.22 7.28
C ALA A 50 9.12 25.11 8.34
N ALA A 51 10.37 24.71 8.58
CA ALA A 51 10.74 23.78 9.65
C ALA A 51 10.68 24.39 11.06
N GLY A 52 10.37 25.69 11.18
CA GLY A 52 10.35 26.40 12.47
C GLY A 52 11.72 26.55 13.11
N LEU A 53 12.79 26.51 12.31
CA LEU A 53 14.17 26.57 12.78
C LEU A 53 14.66 28.01 12.82
N ASP A 54 14.78 28.54 14.03
CA ASP A 54 15.42 29.83 14.27
C ASP A 54 16.94 29.75 14.00
N ALA A 55 17.62 30.91 14.01
CA ALA A 55 19.03 31.00 13.64
C ALA A 55 19.99 30.32 14.66
N ASP A 56 19.53 30.05 15.88
CA ASP A 56 20.35 29.58 17.01
C ASP A 56 19.94 28.17 17.53
N SER A 57 18.90 27.57 16.95
CA SER A 57 18.39 26.25 17.35
C SER A 57 19.23 25.11 16.77
N CYS A 58 19.46 24.12 17.61
CA CYS A 58 19.99 22.82 17.21
C CYS A 58 18.83 21.83 17.13
N VAL A 59 18.75 21.10 16.02
CA VAL A 59 17.63 20.18 15.72
C VAL A 59 18.16 18.77 15.76
N LYS A 60 17.38 17.84 16.31
CA LYS A 60 17.74 16.43 16.16
C LYS A 60 17.57 16.06 14.69
N TYR A 61 18.62 15.50 14.10
CA TYR A 61 18.57 15.22 12.66
C TYR A 61 17.41 14.29 12.31
N ASN A 62 17.04 13.35 13.18
CA ASN A 62 15.85 12.50 13.00
C ASN A 62 14.56 13.32 12.87
N ASP A 63 14.36 14.33 13.72
CA ASP A 63 13.17 15.19 13.67
C ASP A 63 13.15 16.01 12.37
N PHE A 64 14.31 16.46 11.88
CA PHE A 64 14.42 17.18 10.60
C PHE A 64 14.20 16.28 9.39
N ILE A 65 14.74 15.06 9.44
CA ILE A 65 14.47 13.99 8.46
C ILE A 65 12.95 13.78 8.42
N ASP A 66 12.34 13.45 9.54
CA ASP A 66 10.91 13.16 9.63
C ASP A 66 10.07 14.36 9.14
N TRP A 67 10.48 15.59 9.45
CA TRP A 67 9.84 16.80 8.92
C TRP A 67 10.02 16.96 7.39
N LEU A 68 11.22 16.76 6.85
CA LEU A 68 11.51 16.86 5.41
C LEU A 68 10.70 15.84 4.60
N TRP A 69 10.48 14.66 5.17
CA TRP A 69 9.62 13.64 4.58
C TRP A 69 8.12 13.90 4.85
N ALA A 70 7.77 14.56 5.95
CA ALA A 70 6.38 14.97 6.24
C ALA A 70 5.89 16.14 5.37
N GLU A 71 6.77 17.05 4.94
CA GLU A 71 6.40 18.19 4.07
C GLU A 71 6.07 17.75 2.62
N SER A 72 6.21 16.46 2.30
CA SER A 72 5.63 15.87 1.08
C SER A 72 4.10 15.75 1.13
N GLY A 73 3.45 16.20 2.21
CA GLY A 73 2.00 16.37 2.29
C GLY A 73 1.21 15.06 2.37
N LEU A 74 1.88 13.96 2.70
CA LEU A 74 1.26 12.66 2.90
C LEU A 74 1.62 12.21 4.31
N THR A 75 0.62 12.18 5.19
CA THR A 75 0.77 11.64 6.55
C THR A 75 1.33 10.22 6.51
N GLU A 76 1.97 9.71 7.57
CA GLU A 76 2.36 8.28 7.61
C GLU A 76 1.18 7.35 7.33
N ASP A 77 -0.04 7.77 7.70
CA ASP A 77 -1.28 7.05 7.39
C ASP A 77 -1.59 7.09 5.89
N GLU A 78 -1.37 8.22 5.21
CA GLU A 78 -1.54 8.37 3.77
C GLU A 78 -0.40 7.72 2.98
N LEU A 79 0.87 7.83 3.38
CA LEU A 79 2.01 7.10 2.80
C LEU A 79 1.88 5.59 3.04
N ARG A 80 1.34 5.17 4.19
CA ARG A 80 0.99 3.77 4.43
C ARG A 80 -0.23 3.38 3.62
N SER A 81 -1.19 4.27 3.38
CA SER A 81 -2.30 4.05 2.46
C SER A 81 -1.83 3.97 1.01
N GLU A 82 -0.83 4.74 0.62
CA GLU A 82 -0.36 4.88 -0.76
C GLU A 82 0.70 3.83 -1.09
N ALA A 83 1.58 3.49 -0.15
CA ALA A 83 2.45 2.31 -0.23
C ALA A 83 1.65 0.99 -0.07
N ALA A 84 0.54 0.98 0.67
CA ALA A 84 -0.42 -0.15 0.65
C ALA A 84 -1.24 -0.20 -0.65
N ARG A 85 -1.48 0.95 -1.31
CA ARG A 85 -2.01 1.00 -2.68
C ARG A 85 -0.99 0.49 -3.69
N GLU A 86 0.30 0.78 -3.51
CA GLU A 86 1.39 0.32 -4.39
C GLU A 86 1.78 -1.15 -4.21
N ARG A 87 1.69 -1.71 -3.00
CA ARG A 87 1.85 -3.17 -2.76
C ARG A 87 0.59 -4.00 -3.06
N GLY A 88 -0.45 -3.38 -3.59
CA GLY A 88 -1.73 -4.02 -3.83
C GLY A 88 -2.47 -4.28 -2.52
N LEU A 89 -3.63 -3.66 -2.36
CA LEU A 89 -4.50 -3.81 -1.18
C LEU A 89 -4.80 -5.27 -0.80
N TRP A 90 -4.68 -6.19 -1.76
CA TRP A 90 -4.81 -7.62 -1.55
C TRP A 90 -3.72 -8.23 -0.68
N GLU A 91 -2.46 -7.77 -0.75
CA GLU A 91 -1.36 -8.26 0.11
C GLU A 91 -1.61 -7.86 1.56
N SER A 92 -2.01 -6.60 1.77
CA SER A 92 -2.40 -6.10 3.10
C SER A 92 -3.60 -6.87 3.67
N ALA A 93 -4.60 -7.16 2.82
CA ALA A 93 -5.75 -7.97 3.21
C ALA A 93 -5.36 -9.42 3.55
N LEU A 94 -4.42 -10.00 2.80
CA LEU A 94 -3.91 -11.35 3.04
C LEU A 94 -3.19 -11.43 4.38
N GLU A 95 -2.34 -10.45 4.68
CA GLU A 95 -1.61 -10.39 5.95
C GLU A 95 -2.55 -10.16 7.13
N ALA A 96 -3.52 -9.25 7.00
CA ALA A 96 -4.55 -9.06 8.03
C ALA A 96 -5.35 -10.34 8.28
N ALA A 97 -5.69 -11.09 7.23
CA ALA A 97 -6.37 -12.37 7.34
C ALA A 97 -5.50 -13.44 8.02
N ARG A 98 -4.19 -13.50 7.71
CA ARG A 98 -3.21 -14.37 8.38
C ARG A 98 -3.16 -14.10 9.89
N ILE A 99 -2.99 -12.83 10.28
CA ILE A 99 -2.89 -12.42 11.69
C ILE A 99 -4.18 -12.81 12.44
N LYS A 100 -5.33 -12.44 11.91
CA LYS A 100 -6.64 -12.76 12.51
C LYS A 100 -6.87 -14.27 12.60
N ALA A 101 -6.49 -15.03 11.58
CA ALA A 101 -6.62 -16.48 11.59
C ALA A 101 -5.72 -17.15 12.65
N ALA A 102 -4.52 -16.62 12.88
CA ALA A 102 -3.58 -17.13 13.88
C ALA A 102 -4.07 -16.96 15.32
N GLU A 103 -5.06 -16.08 15.58
CA GLU A 103 -5.72 -15.98 16.88
C GLU A 103 -6.62 -17.19 17.18
N THR A 104 -7.14 -17.85 16.13
CA THR A 104 -8.12 -18.93 16.25
C THR A 104 -7.54 -20.32 15.91
N TRP A 105 -6.56 -20.37 15.02
CA TRP A 105 -6.01 -21.61 14.45
C TRP A 105 -4.49 -21.72 14.63
N PRO A 106 -3.92 -22.94 14.61
CA PRO A 106 -2.47 -23.11 14.76
C PRO A 106 -1.68 -22.34 13.68
N PRO A 107 -0.64 -21.58 14.06
CA PRO A 107 0.07 -20.68 13.14
C PRO A 107 0.67 -21.42 11.94
N ASP A 108 1.16 -22.65 12.13
CA ASP A 108 1.72 -23.46 11.04
C ASP A 108 0.68 -23.82 9.96
N ARG A 109 -0.56 -24.08 10.38
CA ARG A 109 -1.67 -24.39 9.46
C ARG A 109 -2.16 -23.15 8.74
N VAL A 110 -2.22 -22.02 9.46
CA VAL A 110 -2.57 -20.71 8.92
C VAL A 110 -1.54 -20.30 7.86
N ALA A 111 -0.25 -20.36 8.20
CA ALA A 111 0.85 -20.05 7.27
C ALA A 111 0.73 -20.91 6.00
N LYS A 112 0.67 -22.23 6.15
CA LYS A 112 0.54 -23.14 5.00
C LYS A 112 -0.67 -22.83 4.11
N TYR A 113 -1.84 -22.57 4.70
CA TYR A 113 -3.04 -22.26 3.92
C TYR A 113 -2.87 -20.96 3.13
N PHE A 114 -2.43 -19.89 3.78
CA PHE A 114 -2.30 -18.59 3.12
C PHE A 114 -1.12 -18.54 2.13
N ASP A 115 -0.06 -19.32 2.35
CA ASP A 115 1.04 -19.49 1.39
C ASP A 115 0.55 -20.20 0.11
N GLU A 116 -0.29 -21.23 0.24
CA GLU A 116 -0.94 -21.87 -0.91
C GLU A 116 -1.89 -20.91 -1.66
N VAL A 117 -2.60 -20.05 -0.92
CA VAL A 117 -3.46 -19.00 -1.51
C VAL A 117 -2.62 -17.98 -2.26
N GLU A 118 -1.56 -17.46 -1.64
CA GLU A 118 -0.64 -16.48 -2.22
C GLU A 118 0.03 -17.01 -3.49
N ALA A 119 0.58 -18.23 -3.44
CA ALA A 119 1.21 -18.88 -4.58
C ALA A 119 0.23 -19.01 -5.77
N ARG A 120 -1.05 -19.29 -5.52
CA ARG A 120 -2.08 -19.37 -6.56
C ARG A 120 -2.44 -18.00 -7.14
N LEU A 121 -2.44 -16.93 -6.33
CA LEU A 121 -2.72 -15.57 -6.80
C LEU A 121 -1.55 -14.94 -7.59
N LEU A 122 -0.34 -15.42 -7.33
CA LEU A 122 0.88 -15.07 -8.05
C LEU A 122 1.16 -15.96 -9.27
N ALA A 123 0.47 -17.11 -9.38
CA ALA A 123 0.65 -18.02 -10.50
C ALA A 123 0.34 -17.33 -11.84
N GLU A 124 1.23 -17.53 -12.82
CA GLU A 124 1.07 -16.94 -14.15
C GLU A 124 -0.26 -17.32 -14.80
N ASP A 125 -0.71 -18.57 -14.62
CA ASP A 125 -2.00 -19.03 -15.12
C ASP A 125 -3.18 -18.22 -14.55
N TYR A 126 -3.13 -17.88 -13.26
CA TYR A 126 -4.16 -17.04 -12.64
C TYR A 126 -4.11 -15.62 -13.20
N ILE A 127 -2.91 -15.04 -13.29
CA ILE A 127 -2.69 -13.69 -13.82
C ILE A 127 -3.24 -13.61 -15.26
N GLN A 128 -2.86 -14.56 -16.12
CA GLN A 128 -3.29 -14.60 -17.51
C GLN A 128 -4.79 -14.85 -17.63
N HIS A 129 -5.38 -15.73 -16.81
CA HIS A 129 -6.82 -15.96 -16.81
C HIS A 129 -7.59 -14.69 -16.43
N VAL A 130 -7.17 -13.98 -15.38
CA VAL A 130 -7.80 -12.71 -14.98
C VAL A 130 -7.64 -11.67 -16.08
N LYS A 131 -6.43 -11.53 -16.63
CA LYS A 131 -6.09 -10.54 -17.66
C LYS A 131 -6.76 -10.80 -19.01
N ARG A 132 -6.89 -12.05 -19.44
CA ARG A 132 -7.39 -12.39 -20.78
C ARG A 132 -8.85 -12.83 -20.81
N GLU A 133 -9.35 -13.43 -19.74
CA GLU A 133 -10.72 -13.92 -19.71
C GLU A 133 -11.59 -13.01 -18.87
N MET A 134 -11.26 -12.82 -17.59
CA MET A 134 -12.13 -12.03 -16.70
C MET A 134 -12.18 -10.55 -17.08
N PHE A 135 -11.04 -9.94 -17.46
CA PHE A 135 -11.00 -8.54 -17.85
C PHE A 135 -11.84 -8.30 -19.12
N ILE A 136 -11.67 -9.13 -20.15
CA ILE A 136 -12.43 -9.02 -21.40
C ILE A 136 -13.92 -9.26 -21.17
N GLN A 137 -14.30 -10.15 -20.25
CA GLN A 137 -15.69 -10.36 -19.88
C GLN A 137 -16.28 -9.20 -19.06
N ALA A 138 -15.46 -8.52 -18.29
CA ALA A 138 -15.87 -7.38 -17.48
C ALA A 138 -16.02 -6.11 -18.34
N ASP A 139 -15.07 -5.83 -19.23
CA ASP A 139 -15.08 -4.71 -20.18
C ASP A 139 -16.16 -4.93 -21.26
N GLN A 140 -17.38 -4.45 -20.97
CA GLN A 140 -18.57 -4.63 -21.81
C GLN A 140 -18.65 -3.58 -22.92
N ASP A 141 -18.14 -2.38 -22.67
CA ASP A 141 -18.10 -1.30 -23.66
C ASP A 141 -16.86 -1.37 -24.59
N HIS A 142 -15.92 -2.28 -24.29
CA HIS A 142 -14.70 -2.56 -25.03
C HIS A 142 -13.79 -1.34 -25.17
N ASP A 143 -13.82 -0.45 -24.18
CA ASP A 143 -12.97 0.74 -24.15
C ASP A 143 -11.55 0.46 -23.62
N GLY A 144 -11.28 -0.79 -23.23
CA GLY A 144 -10.00 -1.24 -22.69
C GLY A 144 -9.81 -0.92 -21.22
N LYS A 145 -10.87 -0.48 -20.53
CA LYS A 145 -10.92 -0.22 -19.08
C LYS A 145 -12.17 -0.85 -18.50
N VAL A 146 -12.20 -1.01 -17.17
CA VAL A 146 -13.36 -1.56 -16.46
C VAL A 146 -13.92 -0.50 -15.52
N GLY A 147 -15.10 0.01 -15.84
CA GLY A 147 -15.84 0.96 -15.01
C GLY A 147 -16.55 0.30 -13.82
N PHE A 148 -17.08 1.13 -12.91
CA PHE A 148 -17.81 0.63 -11.75
C PHE A 148 -19.01 -0.24 -12.12
N HIS A 149 -19.77 0.12 -13.15
CA HIS A 149 -20.94 -0.63 -13.56
C HIS A 149 -20.60 -2.06 -14.00
N GLU A 150 -19.45 -2.22 -14.65
CA GLU A 150 -18.92 -3.47 -15.18
C GLU A 150 -18.35 -4.36 -14.07
N ALA A 151 -17.52 -3.78 -13.19
CA ALA A 151 -16.94 -4.51 -12.06
C ALA A 151 -17.96 -4.83 -10.95
N LYS A 152 -19.05 -4.05 -10.81
CA LYS A 152 -20.05 -4.20 -9.74
C LYS A 152 -20.60 -5.62 -9.63
N ALA A 153 -20.88 -6.27 -10.75
CA ALA A 153 -21.42 -7.63 -10.77
C ALA A 153 -20.41 -8.64 -10.19
N LEU A 154 -19.13 -8.51 -10.55
CA LEU A 154 -18.04 -9.36 -10.08
C LEU A 154 -17.79 -9.15 -8.59
N ILE A 155 -17.64 -7.89 -8.15
CA ILE A 155 -17.39 -7.52 -6.75
C ILE A 155 -18.53 -8.02 -5.87
N ASN A 156 -19.78 -7.71 -6.22
CA ASN A 156 -20.95 -8.09 -5.44
C ASN A 156 -21.09 -9.62 -5.35
N LYS A 157 -20.86 -10.35 -6.45
CA LYS A 157 -20.93 -11.82 -6.45
C LYS A 157 -19.88 -12.42 -5.51
N SER A 158 -18.66 -11.89 -5.54
CA SER A 158 -17.53 -12.39 -4.73
C SER A 158 -17.71 -12.08 -3.25
N LEU A 159 -18.04 -10.83 -2.91
CA LEU A 159 -18.30 -10.42 -1.52
C LEU A 159 -19.50 -11.13 -0.93
N ARG A 160 -20.57 -11.32 -1.70
CA ARG A 160 -21.74 -12.08 -1.25
C ARG A 160 -21.39 -13.54 -0.98
N CYS A 161 -20.61 -14.16 -1.86
CA CYS A 161 -20.13 -15.53 -1.65
C CYS A 161 -19.34 -15.65 -0.34
N ALA A 162 -18.42 -14.72 -0.07
CA ALA A 162 -17.67 -14.69 1.19
C ALA A 162 -18.60 -14.52 2.40
N ALA A 163 -19.56 -13.58 2.34
CA ALA A 163 -20.51 -13.32 3.43
C ALA A 163 -21.41 -14.53 3.73
N ASP A 164 -21.94 -15.18 2.69
CA ASP A 164 -22.82 -16.34 2.83
C ASP A 164 -22.10 -17.53 3.52
N LEU A 165 -20.80 -17.73 3.24
CA LEU A 165 -19.98 -18.80 3.83
C LEU A 165 -19.80 -18.67 5.35
N VAL A 166 -19.75 -17.44 5.86
CA VAL A 166 -19.56 -17.14 7.28
C VAL A 166 -20.83 -16.60 7.95
N HIS A 167 -21.98 -16.66 7.25
CA HIS A 167 -23.26 -16.10 7.69
C HIS A 167 -23.19 -14.62 8.11
N ALA A 168 -22.32 -13.84 7.47
CA ALA A 168 -22.19 -12.40 7.70
C ALA A 168 -23.31 -11.62 7.00
N PRO A 169 -23.54 -10.34 7.39
CA PRO A 169 -24.45 -9.46 6.66
C PRO A 169 -24.09 -9.37 5.18
N ARG A 170 -25.12 -9.32 4.33
CA ARG A 170 -24.91 -9.17 2.89
C ARG A 170 -24.24 -7.83 2.59
N PRO A 171 -23.28 -7.80 1.65
CA PRO A 171 -22.61 -6.56 1.29
C PRO A 171 -23.62 -5.57 0.71
N THR A 172 -23.48 -4.32 1.14
CA THR A 172 -24.26 -3.18 0.66
C THR A 172 -23.69 -2.65 -0.66
N GLN A 173 -24.39 -1.70 -1.29
CA GLN A 173 -23.81 -1.04 -2.47
C GLN A 173 -22.59 -0.19 -2.13
N ASP A 174 -22.52 0.34 -0.91
CA ASP A 174 -21.40 1.13 -0.43
C ASP A 174 -20.17 0.23 -0.27
N ASP A 175 -20.31 -0.97 0.32
CA ASP A 175 -19.20 -1.95 0.42
C ASP A 175 -18.63 -2.34 -0.96
N VAL A 176 -19.51 -2.48 -1.96
CA VAL A 176 -19.13 -2.80 -3.34
C VAL A 176 -18.40 -1.63 -3.99
N ARG A 177 -18.84 -0.40 -3.70
CA ARG A 177 -18.23 0.83 -4.19
C ARG A 177 -16.87 1.08 -3.54
N ASP A 178 -16.76 0.91 -2.24
CA ASP A 178 -15.51 1.08 -1.50
C ASP A 178 -14.44 0.10 -1.99
N ALA A 179 -14.84 -1.16 -2.27
CA ALA A 179 -13.93 -2.14 -2.87
C ALA A 179 -13.44 -1.71 -4.26
N PHE A 180 -14.30 -1.09 -5.08
CA PHE A 180 -13.91 -0.54 -6.38
C PHE A 180 -12.98 0.66 -6.22
N ASP A 181 -13.42 1.69 -5.48
CA ASP A 181 -12.73 2.98 -5.32
C ASP A 181 -11.36 2.83 -4.62
N ALA A 182 -11.18 1.77 -3.82
CA ALA A 182 -9.88 1.45 -3.23
C ALA A 182 -8.87 0.96 -4.28
N HIS A 183 -9.32 0.25 -5.33
CA HIS A 183 -8.46 -0.36 -6.36
C HIS A 183 -8.39 0.43 -7.66
N ASP A 184 -9.33 1.34 -7.89
CA ASP A 184 -9.30 2.40 -8.91
C ASP A 184 -8.27 3.45 -8.49
N THR A 185 -7.02 3.24 -8.89
CA THR A 185 -5.92 4.16 -8.58
C THR A 185 -5.86 5.27 -9.63
N LEU A 186 -5.20 6.37 -9.30
CA LEU A 186 -5.12 7.53 -10.21
C LEU A 186 -4.19 7.28 -11.41
N VAL A 187 -3.59 6.09 -11.54
CA VAL A 187 -2.61 5.77 -12.57
C VAL A 187 -3.24 5.83 -13.98
N GLU A 188 -4.47 5.34 -14.14
CA GLU A 188 -5.20 5.33 -15.43
C GLU A 188 -6.37 6.32 -15.49
N GLY A 189 -6.58 7.10 -14.42
CA GLY A 189 -7.66 8.08 -14.27
C GLY A 189 -8.80 7.57 -13.39
N ARG A 190 -9.44 8.49 -12.65
CA ARG A 190 -10.47 8.15 -11.66
C ARG A 190 -11.77 7.67 -12.31
N GLY A 191 -12.30 6.55 -11.85
CA GLY A 191 -13.60 5.97 -12.18
C GLY A 191 -13.55 4.82 -13.18
N ARG A 192 -12.35 4.41 -13.64
CA ARG A 192 -12.14 3.31 -14.58
C ARG A 192 -10.83 2.61 -14.25
N MET A 193 -10.90 1.31 -13.99
CA MET A 193 -9.72 0.50 -13.73
C MET A 193 -9.07 -0.02 -15.00
N GLY A 194 -7.76 0.16 -15.11
CA GLY A 194 -6.90 -0.55 -16.03
C GLY A 194 -6.70 -2.02 -15.64
N MET A 195 -5.94 -2.73 -16.47
CA MET A 195 -5.75 -4.17 -16.36
C MET A 195 -5.07 -4.61 -15.06
N ASP A 196 -4.06 -3.88 -14.59
CA ASP A 196 -3.33 -4.20 -13.36
C ASP A 196 -4.16 -3.89 -12.10
N GLU A 197 -4.98 -2.83 -12.15
CA GLU A 197 -5.92 -2.48 -11.08
C GLU A 197 -7.01 -3.52 -10.95
N PHE A 198 -7.57 -3.98 -12.07
CA PHE A 198 -8.53 -5.07 -12.09
C PHE A 198 -7.93 -6.39 -11.58
N LEU A 199 -6.66 -6.68 -11.91
CA LEU A 199 -5.96 -7.84 -11.35
C LEU A 199 -5.82 -7.73 -9.83
N ASN A 200 -5.44 -6.57 -9.31
CA ASN A 200 -5.32 -6.32 -7.88
C ASN A 200 -6.68 -6.45 -7.17
N LEU A 201 -7.76 -5.93 -7.76
CA LEU A 201 -9.13 -6.13 -7.28
C LEU A 201 -9.50 -7.62 -7.26
N ALA A 202 -9.23 -8.35 -8.34
CA ALA A 202 -9.54 -9.78 -8.42
C ALA A 202 -8.80 -10.57 -7.33
N ARG A 203 -7.51 -10.27 -7.09
CA ARG A 203 -6.74 -10.85 -6.00
C ARG A 203 -7.36 -10.53 -4.65
N TYR A 204 -7.71 -9.27 -4.40
CA TYR A 204 -8.36 -8.86 -3.15
C TYR A 204 -9.66 -9.62 -2.89
N LEU A 205 -10.52 -9.74 -3.91
CA LEU A 205 -11.76 -10.50 -3.79
C LEU A 205 -11.51 -11.99 -3.52
N GLN A 206 -10.50 -12.59 -4.15
CA GLN A 206 -10.11 -13.96 -3.88
C GLN A 206 -9.57 -14.15 -2.45
N VAL A 207 -8.80 -13.19 -1.92
CA VAL A 207 -8.36 -13.21 -0.52
C VAL A 207 -9.55 -13.19 0.43
N ARG A 208 -10.55 -12.33 0.19
CA ARG A 208 -11.77 -12.27 1.01
C ARG A 208 -12.56 -13.58 0.99
N VAL A 209 -12.65 -14.23 -0.17
CA VAL A 209 -13.28 -15.55 -0.28
C VAL A 209 -12.43 -16.62 0.41
N ALA A 210 -11.10 -16.57 0.28
CA ALA A 210 -10.20 -17.51 0.94
C ALA A 210 -10.24 -17.38 2.47
N GLU A 211 -10.32 -16.17 3.02
CA GLU A 211 -10.52 -15.94 4.46
C GLU A 211 -11.81 -16.61 4.94
N ALA A 212 -12.92 -16.42 4.21
CA ALA A 212 -14.21 -17.05 4.53
C ALA A 212 -14.19 -18.58 4.38
N MET A 213 -13.40 -19.11 3.44
CA MET A 213 -13.24 -20.55 3.20
C MET A 213 -12.27 -21.23 4.16
N LEU A 214 -11.49 -20.47 4.94
CA LEU A 214 -10.48 -20.98 5.87
C LEU A 214 -11.00 -22.11 6.77
N PRO A 215 -12.16 -22.00 7.44
CA PRO A 215 -12.67 -23.05 8.34
C PRO A 215 -13.03 -24.35 7.60
N PHE A 216 -13.27 -24.26 6.29
CA PHE A 216 -13.67 -25.39 5.45
C PHE A 216 -12.48 -26.06 4.75
N SER A 217 -11.29 -25.45 4.81
CA SER A 217 -10.09 -25.93 4.15
C SER A 217 -9.62 -27.28 4.70
N LYS A 218 -9.02 -28.10 3.83
CA LYS A 218 -8.46 -29.41 4.22
C LYS A 218 -7.30 -29.25 5.21
N VAL A 219 -6.49 -28.20 5.03
CA VAL A 219 -5.35 -27.85 5.90
C VAL A 219 -5.80 -27.65 7.35
N MET A 220 -7.01 -27.12 7.57
CA MET A 220 -7.57 -26.97 8.92
C MET A 220 -8.21 -28.25 9.48
N LYS A 221 -8.67 -29.15 8.61
CA LYS A 221 -9.42 -30.38 8.98
C LYS A 221 -8.54 -31.59 9.28
N ASP A 222 -7.34 -31.65 8.73
CA ASP A 222 -6.41 -32.75 9.00
C ASP A 222 -5.93 -32.66 10.47
N SER A 223 -6.51 -33.50 11.33
CA SER A 223 -6.08 -33.76 12.72
C SER A 223 -5.74 -35.23 12.90
#